data_AF-A0A9P5WDD1-F1
#
_entry.id   AF-A0A9P5WDD1-F1
#
_cell.length_a   1.000
_cell.length_b   1.000
_cell.length_c   1.000
_cell.angle_alpha   90.00
_cell.angle_beta   90.00
_cell.angle_gamma   90.00
#
_symmetry.space_group_name_H-M   'P 1'
#
loop_
_entity.id
_entity.type
_entity.pdbx_description
1 polymer ?
#
loop_
_entity_poly.entity_id
_entity_poly.type
_entity_poly.pdbx_seq_one_letter_code
_entity_poly.pdbx_strand_id
1 'polypeptide(L)'
;MAVDSIAEGNPSLLTHFPNLETWKTGDSSLPSAFPSQRVKDIISTWCPKLRCVESNFTPSPLLAHLIVNVFDYLTSLTFDYTEISSNVVLALLHRPDNWIDLSTYVSQDDFYSKFEEDGAPEVMDHFQNSRWMVQSILRYCRKLKSFGFQDHEMDMDEIEQTPWVCEDLEDLRVRIKGLDTRDMIEGAINKWRVGRKQRELSDIIENLVGQDQSIEARVARHLLRFKNLNTVWLGSKIWEL
;
A
#
# COMPACT_ATOMS: atom_id res chain seq x y z
N MET A 1 -13.07 34.14 15.10
CA MET A 1 -11.95 33.27 15.52
C MET A 1 -10.88 33.35 14.46
N ALA A 2 -9.67 33.68 14.87
CA ALA A 2 -8.61 34.23 14.03
C ALA A 2 -8.18 33.25 12.93
N VAL A 3 -8.29 33.70 11.68
CA VAL A 3 -7.52 33.14 10.56
C VAL A 3 -6.13 33.72 10.75
N ASP A 4 -5.20 32.91 11.26
CA ASP A 4 -3.80 33.30 11.34
C ASP A 4 -3.35 33.71 9.94
N SER A 5 -2.95 34.98 9.83
CA SER A 5 -2.21 35.48 8.69
C SER A 5 -0.95 34.63 8.58
N ILE A 6 -0.87 33.76 7.58
CA ILE A 6 0.39 33.15 7.17
C ILE A 6 1.26 34.33 6.74
N ALA A 7 2.11 34.80 7.64
CA ALA A 7 2.86 36.05 7.50
C ALA A 7 3.49 36.13 6.10
N GLU A 8 3.01 37.08 5.30
CA GLU A 8 3.66 37.49 4.06
C GLU A 8 5.06 37.97 4.42
N GLY A 9 6.07 37.11 4.26
CA GLY A 9 7.46 37.52 4.50
C GLY A 9 8.41 36.42 4.98
N ASN A 10 7.91 35.35 5.61
CA ASN A 10 8.80 34.26 6.01
C ASN A 10 9.04 33.30 4.84
N PRO A 11 10.30 33.07 4.43
CA PRO A 11 10.61 32.08 3.40
C PRO A 11 10.14 30.70 3.87
N SER A 12 9.63 29.89 2.93
CA SER A 12 9.25 28.52 3.25
C SER A 12 10.48 27.72 3.67
N LEU A 13 10.33 26.88 4.69
CA LEU A 13 11.38 25.95 5.11
C LEU A 13 11.87 25.08 3.95
N LEU A 14 10.99 24.72 3.00
CA LEU A 14 11.31 23.93 1.82
C LEU A 14 12.36 24.59 0.90
N THR A 15 12.49 25.92 0.93
CA THR A 15 13.51 26.63 0.13
C THR A 15 14.94 26.26 0.53
N HIS A 16 15.14 25.74 1.74
CA HIS A 16 16.45 25.31 2.24
C HIS A 16 16.79 23.85 1.89
N PHE A 17 15.88 23.11 1.25
CA PHE A 17 16.07 21.69 0.94
C PHE A 17 15.88 21.38 -0.55
N PRO A 18 16.72 21.92 -1.45
CA PRO A 18 16.53 21.75 -2.89
C PRO A 18 16.66 20.33 -3.41
N ASN A 19 17.26 19.45 -2.60
CA ASN A 19 17.39 18.02 -2.87
C ASN A 19 16.45 17.17 -2.00
N LEU A 20 15.36 17.74 -1.49
CA LEU A 20 14.37 16.98 -0.73
C LEU A 20 13.72 15.92 -1.62
N GLU A 21 13.91 14.65 -1.27
CA GLU A 21 13.31 13.50 -1.98
C GLU A 21 12.13 12.89 -1.22
N THR A 22 12.15 13.00 0.10
CA THR A 22 11.13 12.46 1.01
C THR A 22 10.61 13.55 1.94
N TRP A 23 9.30 13.66 2.05
CA TRP A 23 8.64 14.56 2.99
C TRP A 23 7.73 13.77 3.93
N LYS A 24 8.05 13.82 5.23
CA LYS A 24 7.26 13.18 6.29
C LYS A 24 6.52 14.23 7.10
N THR A 25 5.23 14.04 7.31
CA THR A 25 4.37 14.89 8.16
C THR A 25 3.76 14.07 9.28
N GLY A 26 3.95 14.51 10.52
CA GLY A 26 3.48 13.80 11.71
C GLY A 26 2.60 14.63 12.64
N ASP A 27 2.10 15.79 12.19
CA ASP A 27 1.24 16.64 13.01
C ASP A 27 -0.23 16.27 12.77
N SER A 28 -0.97 16.01 13.85
CA SER A 28 -2.41 15.74 13.82
C SER A 28 -3.25 17.01 13.67
N SER A 29 -2.65 18.18 13.89
CA SER A 29 -3.33 19.46 13.74
C SER A 29 -3.19 19.98 12.31
N LEU A 30 -4.26 19.80 11.53
CA LEU A 30 -4.35 20.45 10.22
C LEU A 30 -4.91 21.86 10.33
N PRO A 31 -4.40 22.79 9.51
CA PRO A 31 -5.01 24.10 9.41
C PRO A 31 -6.42 23.96 8.82
N SER A 32 -7.32 24.85 9.22
CA SER A 32 -8.70 24.91 8.70
C SER A 32 -8.77 25.10 7.18
N ALA A 33 -7.72 25.66 6.58
CA ALA A 33 -7.54 25.75 5.14
C ALA A 33 -6.10 25.37 4.76
N PHE A 34 -5.96 24.38 3.88
CA PHE A 34 -4.66 23.97 3.35
C PHE A 34 -4.34 24.76 2.06
N PRO A 35 -3.25 25.56 2.02
CA PRO A 35 -2.93 26.40 0.87
C PRO A 35 -2.26 25.61 -0.26
N SER A 36 -3.00 24.65 -0.84
CA SER A 36 -2.49 23.66 -1.79
C SER A 36 -1.75 24.26 -2.99
N GLN A 37 -2.25 25.34 -3.60
CA GLN A 37 -1.58 26.00 -4.72
C GLN A 37 -0.21 26.56 -4.32
N ARG A 38 -0.12 27.26 -3.19
CA ARG A 38 1.15 27.78 -2.68
C ARG A 38 2.13 26.65 -2.38
N VAL A 39 1.66 25.55 -1.81
CA VAL A 39 2.49 24.36 -1.55
C VAL A 39 2.99 23.76 -2.85
N LYS A 40 2.12 23.64 -3.88
CA LYS A 40 2.51 23.19 -5.22
C LYS A 40 3.61 24.07 -5.81
N ASP A 41 3.43 25.38 -5.79
CA ASP A 41 4.37 26.34 -6.37
C ASP A 41 5.73 26.25 -5.67
N ILE A 42 5.73 26.15 -4.33
CA ILE A 42 6.95 26.00 -3.54
C ILE A 42 7.65 24.68 -3.87
N ILE A 43 6.94 23.55 -3.89
CA ILE A 43 7.54 22.23 -4.16
C ILE A 43 8.09 22.18 -5.58
N SER A 44 7.33 22.66 -6.56
CA SER A 44 7.74 22.66 -7.96
C SER A 44 8.98 23.52 -8.21
N THR A 45 9.08 24.65 -7.48
CA THR A 45 10.22 25.58 -7.61
C THR A 45 11.43 25.09 -6.84
N TRP A 46 11.24 24.70 -5.58
CA TRP A 46 12.34 24.48 -4.64
C TRP A 46 12.62 23.02 -4.37
N CYS A 47 11.64 22.12 -4.41
CA CYS A 47 11.83 20.69 -4.13
C CYS A 47 11.45 19.81 -5.35
N PRO A 48 12.01 20.05 -6.55
CA PRO A 48 11.59 19.34 -7.77
C PRO A 48 11.91 17.85 -7.75
N LYS A 49 12.72 17.39 -6.80
CA LYS A 49 13.09 15.98 -6.57
C LYS A 49 12.21 15.26 -5.55
N LEU A 50 11.19 15.91 -4.99
CA LEU A 50 10.29 15.24 -4.05
C LEU A 50 9.54 14.11 -4.75
N ARG A 51 9.72 12.87 -4.28
CA ARG A 51 9.11 11.64 -4.86
C ARG A 51 8.41 10.77 -3.82
N CYS A 52 8.71 10.96 -2.53
CA CYS A 52 8.09 10.23 -1.44
C CYS A 52 7.40 11.18 -0.46
N VAL A 53 6.15 10.84 -0.10
CA VAL A 53 5.38 11.54 0.93
C VAL A 53 4.89 10.51 1.94
N GLU A 54 5.09 10.80 3.22
CA GLU A 54 4.57 9.98 4.31
C GLU A 54 3.75 10.88 5.24
N SER A 55 2.47 10.56 5.42
CA SER A 55 1.55 11.40 6.19
C SER A 55 0.56 10.59 7.03
N ASN A 56 0.74 10.63 8.35
CA ASN A 56 -0.12 9.94 9.31
C ASN A 56 -1.51 10.57 9.52
N PHE A 57 -1.66 11.87 9.28
CA PHE A 57 -2.84 12.60 9.76
C PHE A 57 -3.48 13.49 8.69
N THR A 58 -3.39 13.10 7.42
CA THR A 58 -4.03 13.85 6.33
C THR A 58 -5.39 13.24 5.98
N PRO A 59 -6.50 13.96 6.23
CA PRO A 59 -7.85 13.55 5.91
C PRO A 59 -7.99 13.19 4.45
N SER A 60 -8.78 12.15 4.20
CA SER A 60 -9.03 11.60 2.88
C SER A 60 -9.28 12.63 1.77
N PRO A 61 -10.13 13.68 1.96
CA PRO A 61 -10.35 14.67 0.91
C PRO A 61 -9.10 15.50 0.58
N LEU A 62 -8.33 15.86 1.61
CA LEU A 62 -7.08 16.60 1.43
C LEU A 62 -6.00 15.71 0.81
N LEU A 63 -5.89 14.45 1.25
CA LEU A 63 -4.94 13.49 0.69
C LEU A 63 -5.16 13.29 -0.80
N ALA A 64 -6.41 13.02 -1.21
CA ALA A 64 -6.78 12.90 -2.61
C ALA A 64 -6.44 14.17 -3.42
N HIS A 65 -6.75 15.36 -2.86
CA HIS A 65 -6.43 16.64 -3.50
C HIS A 65 -4.92 16.84 -3.68
N LEU A 66 -4.12 16.50 -2.67
CA LEU A 66 -2.67 16.63 -2.72
C LEU A 66 -2.03 15.72 -3.79
N ILE A 67 -2.48 14.47 -3.86
CA ILE A 67 -2.01 13.49 -4.85
C ILE A 67 -2.27 14.00 -6.28
N VAL A 68 -3.48 14.49 -6.55
CA VAL A 68 -3.88 14.92 -7.90
C VAL A 68 -3.26 16.26 -8.27
N ASN A 69 -3.30 17.23 -7.35
CA ASN A 69 -3.08 18.63 -7.70
C ASN A 69 -1.72 19.17 -7.27
N VAL A 70 -1.07 18.61 -6.25
CA VAL A 70 0.14 19.19 -5.66
C VAL A 70 1.41 18.43 -6.05
N PHE A 71 1.40 17.11 -5.98
CA PHE A 71 2.61 16.31 -6.22
C PHE A 71 2.66 15.77 -7.65
N ASP A 72 3.42 16.43 -8.54
CA ASP A 72 3.45 16.07 -9.97
C ASP A 72 4.21 14.75 -10.27
N TYR A 73 5.17 14.39 -9.42
CA TYR A 73 6.07 13.26 -9.66
C TYR A 73 6.10 12.27 -8.50
N LEU A 74 5.05 12.20 -7.68
CA LEU A 74 5.03 11.28 -6.55
C LEU A 74 5.11 9.82 -7.04
N THR A 75 6.03 9.06 -6.46
CA THR A 75 6.21 7.63 -6.76
C THR A 75 6.01 6.74 -5.53
N SER A 76 6.09 7.33 -4.34
CA SER A 76 5.90 6.64 -3.06
C SER A 76 4.93 7.41 -2.16
N LEU A 77 3.97 6.72 -1.58
CA LEU A 77 3.04 7.28 -0.61
C LEU A 77 2.82 6.34 0.56
N THR A 78 2.98 6.87 1.78
CA THR A 78 2.56 6.22 3.02
C THR A 78 1.52 7.08 3.73
N PHE A 79 0.38 6.50 4.12
CA PHE A 79 -0.70 7.23 4.78
C PHE A 79 -1.46 6.36 5.79
N ASP A 80 -2.26 6.94 6.66
CA ASP A 80 -3.08 6.18 7.60
C ASP A 80 -4.19 5.44 6.85
N TYR A 81 -4.33 4.13 7.05
CA TYR A 81 -5.35 3.34 6.36
C TYR A 81 -6.76 3.86 6.63
N THR A 82 -7.03 4.42 7.82
CA THR A 82 -8.33 5.01 8.17
C THR A 82 -8.75 6.14 7.20
N GLU A 83 -7.78 6.74 6.51
CA GLU A 83 -7.98 7.80 5.52
C GLU A 83 -8.20 7.29 4.10
N ILE A 84 -8.17 5.98 3.85
CA ILE A 84 -8.56 5.44 2.54
C ILE A 84 -10.04 5.76 2.26
N SER A 85 -10.30 6.23 1.05
CA SER A 85 -11.65 6.39 0.51
C SER A 85 -11.65 6.15 -0.99
N SER A 86 -12.84 6.10 -1.59
CA SER A 86 -12.98 6.04 -3.04
C SER A 86 -12.26 7.19 -3.75
N ASN A 87 -12.23 8.39 -3.16
CA ASN A 87 -11.52 9.54 -3.72
C ASN A 87 -9.99 9.36 -3.67
N VAL A 88 -9.46 8.79 -2.59
CA VAL A 88 -8.03 8.48 -2.50
C VAL A 88 -7.66 7.40 -3.50
N VAL A 89 -8.44 6.32 -3.63
CA VAL A 89 -8.18 5.30 -4.65
C VAL A 89 -8.22 5.90 -6.06
N LEU A 90 -9.23 6.71 -6.39
CA LEU A 90 -9.31 7.37 -7.70
C LEU A 90 -8.14 8.34 -7.93
N ALA A 91 -7.68 9.04 -6.89
CA ALA A 91 -6.49 9.89 -6.97
C ALA A 91 -5.23 9.08 -7.26
N LEU A 92 -5.04 7.92 -6.62
CA LEU A 92 -3.94 7.00 -6.93
C LEU A 92 -4.05 6.50 -8.38
N LEU A 93 -5.24 6.11 -8.82
CA LEU A 93 -5.50 5.63 -10.18
C LEU A 93 -5.43 6.73 -11.25
N HIS A 94 -5.33 8.00 -10.88
CA HIS A 94 -5.17 9.11 -11.83
C HIS A 94 -3.84 9.03 -12.59
N ARG A 95 -2.79 8.46 -11.97
CA ARG A 95 -1.44 8.31 -12.55
C ARG A 95 -0.87 6.92 -12.24
N PRO A 96 -1.47 5.84 -12.78
CA PRO A 96 -1.17 4.48 -12.34
C PRO A 96 0.29 4.08 -12.62
N ASP A 97 0.91 4.63 -13.66
CA ASP A 97 2.29 4.33 -14.05
C ASP A 97 3.37 5.07 -13.24
N ASN A 98 2.99 5.90 -12.26
CA ASN A 98 3.95 6.62 -11.41
C ASN A 98 4.31 5.85 -10.14
N TRP A 99 3.42 4.99 -9.65
CA TRP A 99 3.58 4.37 -8.33
C TRP A 99 4.60 3.24 -8.34
N ILE A 100 5.52 3.32 -7.38
CA ILE A 100 6.54 2.30 -7.08
C ILE A 100 6.25 1.70 -5.71
N ASP A 101 5.87 2.52 -4.73
CA ASP A 101 5.56 2.09 -3.37
C ASP A 101 4.25 2.74 -2.89
N LEU A 102 3.32 1.91 -2.42
CA LEU A 102 2.10 2.35 -1.77
C LEU A 102 1.94 1.56 -0.48
N SER A 103 1.93 2.26 0.64
CA SER A 103 1.82 1.64 1.95
C SER A 103 0.89 2.41 2.87
N THR A 104 0.40 1.73 3.90
CA THR A 104 -0.24 2.37 5.03
C THR A 104 0.60 2.26 6.28
N TYR A 105 0.43 3.23 7.18
CA TYR A 105 1.06 3.14 8.49
C TYR A 105 0.49 1.97 9.27
N VAL A 106 1.39 1.30 9.97
CA VAL A 106 1.06 0.23 10.90
C VAL A 106 1.05 0.83 12.29
N SER A 107 -0.10 0.77 12.95
CA SER A 107 -0.17 1.06 14.39
C SER A 107 0.81 0.14 15.13
N GLN A 108 1.86 0.70 15.73
CA GLN A 108 2.87 -0.08 16.47
C GLN A 108 2.23 -0.84 17.65
N ASP A 109 1.15 -0.29 18.21
CA ASP A 109 0.43 -0.87 19.34
C ASP A 109 -0.37 -2.13 18.94
N ASP A 110 -0.79 -2.23 17.68
CA ASP A 110 -1.56 -3.37 17.16
C ASP A 110 -0.69 -4.55 16.71
N PHE A 111 0.57 -4.29 16.32
CA PHE A 111 1.40 -5.30 15.66
C PHE A 111 1.93 -6.39 16.61
N TYR A 112 2.19 -6.05 17.89
CA TYR A 112 2.77 -6.99 18.86
C TYR A 112 1.76 -7.60 19.83
N SER A 113 0.63 -6.94 20.06
CA SER A 113 -0.31 -7.32 21.11
C SER A 113 -1.32 -8.41 20.70
N LYS A 114 -1.56 -8.60 19.40
CA LYS A 114 -2.68 -9.45 18.93
C LYS A 114 -2.29 -10.86 18.45
N PHE A 115 -1.02 -11.24 18.47
CA PHE A 115 -0.57 -12.57 17.99
C PHE A 115 -0.32 -13.59 19.11
N GLU A 116 -0.51 -13.22 20.37
CA GLU A 116 -0.42 -14.19 21.47
C GLU A 116 -1.67 -15.10 21.55
N GLU A 117 -2.76 -14.75 20.87
CA GLU A 117 -3.96 -15.59 20.73
C GLU A 117 -3.96 -16.28 19.35
N ASP A 118 -4.39 -17.54 19.28
CA ASP A 118 -4.32 -18.42 18.09
C ASP A 118 -5.13 -17.94 16.85
N GLY A 119 -5.68 -16.72 16.86
CA GLY A 119 -6.48 -16.13 15.79
C GLY A 119 -5.80 -14.94 15.11
N ALA A 120 -6.07 -14.75 13.81
CA ALA A 120 -5.75 -13.47 13.18
C ALA A 120 -6.58 -12.36 13.85
N PRO A 121 -6.01 -11.18 14.12
CA PRO A 121 -6.73 -10.10 14.77
C PRO A 121 -7.99 -9.74 13.98
N GLU A 122 -9.10 -9.51 14.68
CA GLU A 122 -10.25 -8.85 14.06
C GLU A 122 -9.80 -7.44 13.64
N VAL A 123 -9.87 -7.16 12.34
CA VAL A 123 -9.53 -5.85 11.79
C VAL A 123 -10.79 -5.19 11.31
N MET A 124 -10.99 -3.96 11.77
CA MET A 124 -12.08 -3.10 11.34
C MET A 124 -11.72 -2.49 9.98
N ASP A 125 -11.89 -3.26 8.91
CA ASP A 125 -11.77 -2.74 7.54
C ASP A 125 -12.99 -1.86 7.23
N HIS A 126 -12.92 -0.57 7.59
CA HIS A 126 -14.00 0.39 7.33
C HIS A 126 -14.29 0.57 5.83
N PHE A 127 -13.37 0.12 4.97
CA PHE A 127 -13.48 0.20 3.52
C PHE A 127 -13.89 -1.13 2.86
N GLN A 128 -14.35 -2.11 3.65
CA GLN A 128 -14.76 -3.44 3.21
C GLN A 128 -15.80 -3.43 2.06
N ASN A 129 -16.76 -2.52 2.09
CA ASN A 129 -17.80 -2.41 1.05
C ASN A 129 -17.24 -1.98 -0.33
N SER A 130 -16.00 -1.49 -0.36
CA SER A 130 -15.31 -1.01 -1.57
C SER A 130 -13.98 -1.75 -1.82
N ARG A 131 -13.85 -3.00 -1.36
CA ARG A 131 -12.66 -3.86 -1.56
C ARG A 131 -12.16 -3.92 -3.00
N TRP A 132 -13.08 -4.03 -3.95
CA TRP A 132 -12.75 -4.06 -5.37
C TRP A 132 -11.97 -2.81 -5.83
N MET A 133 -12.15 -1.66 -5.16
CA MET A 133 -11.44 -0.43 -5.49
C MET A 133 -9.97 -0.53 -5.11
N VAL A 134 -9.64 -1.03 -3.91
CA VAL A 134 -8.24 -1.21 -3.50
C VAL A 134 -7.54 -2.22 -4.41
N GLN A 135 -8.21 -3.33 -4.76
CA GLN A 135 -7.67 -4.28 -5.72
C GLN A 135 -7.43 -3.66 -7.11
N SER A 136 -8.19 -2.62 -7.48
CA SER A 136 -7.97 -1.92 -8.74
C SER A 136 -6.59 -1.25 -8.80
N ILE A 137 -6.01 -0.84 -7.67
CA ILE A 137 -4.63 -0.30 -7.61
C ILE A 137 -3.65 -1.33 -8.20
N LEU A 138 -3.70 -2.58 -7.75
CA LEU A 138 -2.84 -3.66 -8.24
C LEU A 138 -3.14 -4.09 -9.68
N ARG A 139 -4.33 -3.78 -10.19
CA ARG A 139 -4.74 -4.04 -11.59
C ARG A 139 -4.33 -2.95 -12.57
N TYR A 140 -4.03 -1.74 -12.11
CA TYR A 140 -3.68 -0.62 -12.98
C TYR A 140 -2.22 -0.15 -12.77
N CYS A 141 -1.68 -0.22 -11.56
CA CYS A 141 -0.32 0.27 -11.24
C CYS A 141 0.76 -0.77 -11.59
N ARG A 142 1.18 -0.81 -12.86
CA ARG A 142 2.11 -1.83 -13.39
C ARG A 142 3.53 -1.77 -12.82
N LYS A 143 4.00 -0.59 -12.43
CA LYS A 143 5.37 -0.37 -11.93
C LYS A 143 5.49 -0.53 -10.41
N LEU A 144 4.42 -0.94 -9.76
CA LEU A 144 4.37 -1.07 -8.31
C LEU A 144 5.27 -2.23 -7.87
N LYS A 145 6.22 -1.91 -6.98
CA LYS A 145 7.19 -2.83 -6.38
C LYS A 145 6.84 -3.17 -4.94
N SER A 146 6.25 -2.23 -4.21
CA SER A 146 5.81 -2.41 -2.83
C SER A 146 4.33 -2.04 -2.71
N PHE A 147 3.54 -2.94 -2.14
CA PHE A 147 2.16 -2.68 -1.80
C PHE A 147 1.84 -3.20 -0.40
N GLY A 148 1.57 -2.30 0.54
CA GLY A 148 1.36 -2.66 1.94
C GLY A 148 0.14 -2.01 2.56
N PHE A 149 -1.05 -2.60 2.36
CA PHE A 149 -2.30 -2.17 2.98
C PHE A 149 -2.72 -3.25 4.00
N GLN A 150 -2.09 -3.21 5.17
CA GLN A 150 -2.15 -4.32 6.14
C GLN A 150 -3.53 -4.50 6.78
N ASP A 151 -4.29 -3.41 6.88
CA ASP A 151 -5.63 -3.42 7.44
C ASP A 151 -6.70 -3.76 6.38
N HIS A 152 -6.31 -3.98 5.12
CA HIS A 152 -7.22 -4.33 4.04
C HIS A 152 -7.30 -5.84 3.81
N GLU A 153 -8.52 -6.37 3.76
CA GLU A 153 -8.78 -7.77 3.43
C GLU A 153 -9.23 -7.92 1.97
N MET A 154 -8.39 -8.59 1.17
CA MET A 154 -8.68 -8.89 -0.23
C MET A 154 -9.42 -10.21 -0.41
N ASP A 155 -10.16 -10.34 -1.51
CA ASP A 155 -10.93 -11.55 -1.84
C ASP A 155 -10.29 -12.28 -3.03
N MET A 156 -9.86 -13.52 -2.82
CA MET A 156 -9.24 -14.33 -3.88
C MET A 156 -10.18 -14.63 -5.05
N ASP A 157 -11.50 -14.68 -4.82
CA ASP A 157 -12.46 -14.89 -5.89
C ASP A 157 -12.46 -13.70 -6.87
N GLU A 158 -12.30 -12.47 -6.36
CA GLU A 158 -12.19 -11.26 -7.18
C GLU A 158 -10.82 -11.15 -7.88
N ILE A 159 -9.76 -11.51 -7.17
CA ILE A 159 -8.39 -11.52 -7.70
C ILE A 159 -8.25 -12.49 -8.88
N GLU A 160 -8.86 -13.67 -8.79
CA GLU A 160 -8.80 -14.67 -9.86
C GLU A 160 -9.61 -14.27 -11.09
N GLN A 161 -10.74 -13.57 -10.92
CA GLN A 161 -11.52 -13.02 -12.03
C GLN A 161 -10.77 -11.90 -12.76
N THR A 162 -10.02 -11.10 -12.02
CA THR A 162 -9.34 -9.90 -12.53
C THR A 162 -7.93 -9.80 -11.95
N PRO A 163 -6.97 -10.52 -12.58
CA PRO A 163 -5.61 -10.60 -12.09
C PRO A 163 -4.89 -9.26 -11.96
N TRP A 164 -3.98 -9.19 -10.99
CA TRP A 164 -3.06 -8.06 -10.84
C TRP A 164 -2.03 -8.03 -11.98
N VAL A 165 -1.54 -6.83 -12.27
CA VAL A 165 -0.64 -6.54 -13.41
C VAL A 165 0.74 -6.04 -12.99
N CYS A 166 0.99 -5.87 -11.69
CA CYS A 166 2.27 -5.44 -11.13
C CYS A 166 3.30 -6.58 -11.18
N GLU A 167 3.91 -6.81 -12.35
CA GLU A 167 4.86 -7.92 -12.57
C GLU A 167 6.13 -7.80 -11.73
N ASP A 168 6.54 -6.57 -11.42
CA ASP A 168 7.73 -6.22 -10.65
C ASP A 168 7.47 -6.11 -9.14
N LEU A 169 6.36 -6.65 -8.64
CA LEU A 169 6.06 -6.63 -7.21
C LEU A 169 7.11 -7.44 -6.43
N GLU A 170 7.73 -6.79 -5.44
CA GLU A 170 8.82 -7.28 -4.58
C GLU A 170 8.34 -7.48 -3.13
N ASP A 171 7.53 -6.55 -2.61
CA ASP A 171 6.95 -6.59 -1.25
C ASP A 171 5.41 -6.48 -1.31
N LEU A 172 4.73 -7.45 -0.70
CA LEU A 172 3.27 -7.49 -0.59
C LEU A 172 2.84 -7.68 0.88
N ARG A 173 2.06 -6.74 1.40
CA ARG A 173 1.49 -6.81 2.76
C ARG A 173 0.00 -6.54 2.73
N VAL A 174 -0.79 -7.60 2.75
CA VAL A 174 -2.25 -7.56 2.66
C VAL A 174 -2.85 -8.66 3.52
N ARG A 175 -4.14 -8.59 3.85
CA ARG A 175 -4.87 -9.75 4.35
C ARG A 175 -5.65 -10.40 3.21
N ILE A 176 -5.93 -11.69 3.34
CA ILE A 176 -6.75 -12.44 2.40
C ILE A 176 -7.90 -13.08 3.16
N LYS A 177 -9.12 -12.84 2.69
CA LYS A 177 -10.34 -13.43 3.22
C LYS A 177 -10.25 -14.96 3.24
N GLY A 178 -10.53 -15.55 4.40
CA GLY A 178 -10.46 -16.99 4.61
C GLY A 178 -9.07 -17.50 5.02
N LEU A 179 -8.03 -16.66 5.10
CA LEU A 179 -6.78 -16.97 5.79
C LEU A 179 -6.82 -16.45 7.23
N ASP A 180 -7.80 -16.93 8.00
CA ASP A 180 -8.18 -16.33 9.28
C ASP A 180 -7.38 -16.88 10.47
N THR A 181 -6.61 -17.94 10.26
CA THR A 181 -5.78 -18.57 11.30
C THR A 181 -4.32 -18.56 10.92
N ARG A 182 -3.47 -18.61 11.95
CA ARG A 182 -2.02 -18.72 11.76
C ARG A 182 -1.64 -19.95 10.93
N ASP A 183 -2.27 -21.10 11.17
CA ASP A 183 -2.00 -22.34 10.44
C ASP A 183 -2.33 -22.22 8.95
N MET A 184 -3.43 -21.55 8.60
CA MET A 184 -3.80 -21.32 7.20
C MET A 184 -2.82 -20.36 6.52
N ILE A 185 -2.42 -19.29 7.20
CA ILE A 185 -1.40 -18.35 6.71
C ILE A 185 -0.06 -19.08 6.50
N GLU A 186 0.42 -19.83 7.49
CA GLU A 186 1.66 -20.60 7.41
C GLU A 186 1.57 -21.67 6.30
N GLY A 187 0.40 -22.31 6.14
CA GLY A 187 0.11 -23.24 5.05
C GLY A 187 0.26 -22.61 3.67
N ALA A 188 -0.29 -21.41 3.46
CA ALA A 188 -0.16 -20.66 2.22
C ALA A 188 1.31 -20.27 1.93
N ILE A 189 2.01 -19.75 2.93
CA ILE A 189 3.42 -19.35 2.81
C ILE A 189 4.33 -20.55 2.53
N ASN A 190 4.11 -21.69 3.20
CA ASN A 190 4.89 -22.91 2.97
C ASN A 190 4.68 -23.43 1.54
N LYS A 191 3.44 -23.44 1.03
CA LYS A 191 3.13 -23.79 -0.36
C LYS A 191 3.82 -22.84 -1.35
N TRP A 192 3.81 -21.54 -1.10
CA TRP A 192 4.51 -20.55 -1.92
C TRP A 192 6.04 -20.78 -1.94
N ARG A 193 6.67 -20.96 -0.77
CA ARG A 193 8.11 -21.26 -0.64
C ARG A 193 8.52 -22.53 -1.36
N VAL A 194 7.75 -23.61 -1.22
CA VAL A 194 8.01 -24.87 -1.92
C VAL A 194 7.88 -24.67 -3.43
N GLY A 195 6.82 -23.99 -3.90
CA GLY A 195 6.63 -23.69 -5.31
C GLY A 195 7.75 -22.82 -5.90
N ARG A 196 8.30 -21.87 -5.13
CA ARG A 196 9.45 -21.04 -5.52
C ARG A 196 10.70 -21.90 -5.74
N LYS A 197 11.07 -22.73 -4.76
CA LYS A 197 12.22 -23.65 -4.86
C LYS A 197 12.08 -24.61 -6.04
N GLN A 198 10.86 -25.09 -6.31
CA GLN A 198 10.64 -25.97 -7.44
C GLN A 198 10.87 -25.25 -8.77
N ARG A 199 10.39 -23.99 -8.93
CA ARG A 199 10.58 -23.20 -10.18
C ARG A 199 12.03 -22.96 -10.50
N GLU A 200 12.88 -22.82 -9.49
CA GLU A 200 14.32 -22.68 -9.67
C GLU A 200 14.99 -23.99 -10.15
N LEU A 201 14.38 -25.14 -9.84
CA LEU A 201 14.89 -26.48 -10.17
C LEU A 201 14.32 -27.05 -11.47
N SER A 202 13.18 -26.54 -11.96
CA SER A 202 12.50 -27.05 -13.15
C SER A 202 11.70 -25.94 -13.83
N ASP A 203 11.98 -25.70 -15.12
CA ASP A 203 11.15 -24.86 -16.00
C ASP A 203 9.75 -25.47 -16.26
N ILE A 204 9.53 -26.73 -15.87
CA ILE A 204 8.30 -27.49 -16.13
C ILE A 204 7.46 -27.53 -14.85
N ILE A 205 6.72 -26.46 -14.56
CA ILE A 205 5.78 -26.41 -13.41
C ILE A 205 4.46 -25.80 -13.85
N GLU A 206 3.63 -26.62 -14.47
CA GLU A 206 2.20 -26.35 -14.57
C GLU A 206 1.35 -27.42 -13.86
N ASN A 207 1.89 -28.61 -13.54
CA ASN A 207 1.05 -29.77 -13.25
C ASN A 207 0.90 -30.19 -11.77
N LEU A 208 1.69 -29.66 -10.82
CA LEU A 208 1.63 -30.14 -9.41
C LEU A 208 0.70 -29.35 -8.49
N VAL A 209 0.27 -28.14 -8.87
CA VAL A 209 -0.59 -27.28 -8.03
C VAL A 209 -2.04 -27.20 -8.55
N GLY A 210 -2.37 -27.95 -9.61
CA GLY A 210 -3.61 -27.75 -10.37
C GLY A 210 -4.90 -28.24 -9.70
N GLN A 211 -4.83 -29.07 -8.65
CA GLN A 211 -6.02 -29.73 -8.09
C GLN A 211 -6.43 -29.27 -6.69
N ASP A 212 -5.53 -28.64 -5.92
CA ASP A 212 -5.85 -28.15 -4.58
C ASP A 212 -6.60 -26.81 -4.68
N GLN A 213 -7.88 -26.82 -4.30
CA GLN A 213 -8.77 -25.66 -4.29
C GLN A 213 -8.85 -24.99 -2.91
N SER A 214 -8.06 -25.42 -1.94
CA SER A 214 -7.93 -24.73 -0.66
C SER A 214 -7.48 -23.27 -0.86
N ILE A 215 -7.93 -22.38 0.02
CA ILE A 215 -7.58 -20.95 -0.05
C ILE A 215 -6.06 -20.76 0.01
N GLU A 216 -5.36 -21.57 0.79
CA GLU A 216 -3.90 -21.57 0.92
C GLU A 216 -3.22 -21.89 -0.42
N ALA A 217 -3.73 -22.88 -1.15
CA ALA A 217 -3.19 -23.24 -2.47
C ALA A 217 -3.52 -22.18 -3.53
N ARG A 218 -4.70 -21.57 -3.47
CA ARG A 218 -5.11 -20.47 -4.36
C ARG A 218 -4.22 -19.24 -4.16
N VAL A 219 -4.02 -18.82 -2.91
CA VAL A 219 -3.10 -17.73 -2.55
C VAL A 219 -1.68 -18.05 -2.99
N ALA A 220 -1.16 -19.23 -2.64
CA ALA A 220 0.21 -19.61 -3.03
C ALA A 220 0.41 -19.58 -4.56
N ARG A 221 -0.54 -20.11 -5.34
CA ARG A 221 -0.51 -20.05 -6.81
C ARG A 221 -0.50 -18.61 -7.32
N HIS A 222 -1.32 -17.75 -6.72
CA HIS A 222 -1.36 -16.35 -7.07
C HIS A 222 -0.01 -15.65 -6.78
N LEU A 223 0.54 -15.81 -5.57
CA LEU A 223 1.84 -15.25 -5.18
C LEU A 223 2.98 -15.73 -6.07
N LEU A 224 2.94 -16.99 -6.51
CA LEU A 224 3.93 -17.53 -7.45
C LEU A 224 3.94 -16.79 -8.79
N ARG A 225 2.88 -16.07 -9.19
CA ARG A 225 2.88 -15.31 -10.46
C ARG A 225 3.90 -14.17 -10.47
N PHE A 226 4.26 -13.63 -9.30
CA PHE A 226 5.21 -12.54 -9.17
C PHE A 226 6.63 -13.09 -9.06
N LYS A 227 7.44 -12.86 -10.11
CA LYS A 227 8.81 -13.39 -10.19
C LYS A 227 9.75 -12.72 -9.18
N ASN A 228 9.51 -11.44 -8.89
CA ASN A 228 10.37 -10.63 -8.03
C ASN A 228 9.91 -10.59 -6.56
N LEU A 229 8.75 -11.18 -6.25
CA LEU A 229 8.18 -11.16 -4.91
C LEU A 229 9.08 -11.93 -3.94
N ASN A 230 9.64 -11.19 -2.98
CA ASN A 230 10.59 -11.70 -1.99
C ASN A 230 10.06 -11.54 -0.56
N THR A 231 9.17 -10.58 -0.34
CA THR A 231 8.63 -10.23 0.98
C THR A 231 7.12 -10.34 0.95
N VAL A 232 6.55 -11.14 1.86
CA VAL A 232 5.11 -11.33 1.97
C VAL A 232 4.67 -11.24 3.43
N TRP A 233 3.61 -10.46 3.67
CA TRP A 233 2.86 -10.45 4.92
C TRP A 233 1.39 -10.71 4.61
N LEU A 234 0.80 -11.73 5.25
CA LEU A 234 -0.59 -12.17 5.05
C LEU A 234 -1.45 -12.02 6.31
N GLY A 235 -1.15 -11.06 7.18
CA GLY A 235 -1.85 -10.92 8.46
C GLY A 235 -1.20 -11.62 9.65
N SER A 236 0.08 -12.01 9.57
CA SER A 236 0.82 -12.58 10.72
C SER A 236 2.18 -11.90 10.94
N LYS A 237 3.22 -12.43 10.33
CA LYS A 237 4.57 -11.87 10.32
C LYS A 237 5.04 -11.66 8.90
N ILE A 238 6.14 -10.94 8.77
CA ILE A 238 6.84 -10.77 7.50
C ILE A 238 7.58 -12.08 7.19
N TRP A 239 7.40 -12.59 5.97
CA TRP A 239 8.06 -13.77 5.46
C TRP A 239 8.93 -13.40 4.27
N GLU A 240 10.20 -13.77 4.35
CA GLU A 240 11.19 -13.54 3.30
C GLU A 240 11.59 -14.87 2.63
N LEU A 241 12.04 -14.82 1.37
CA LEU A 241 12.60 -15.95 0.60
C LEU A 241 14.12 -16.04 0.68
#